data_AF-A0ABD6A857-F1
#
_entry.id   AF-A0ABD6A857-F1
#
_cell.length_a   1.000
_cell.length_b   1.000
_cell.length_c   1.000
_cell.angle_alpha   90.00
_cell.angle_beta   90.00
_cell.angle_gamma   90.00
#
_symmetry.space_group_name_H-M   'P 1'
#
loop_
_entity.id
_entity.type
_entity.pdbx_description
1 polymer ?
#
loop_
_entity_poly.entity_id
_entity_poly.type
_entity_poly.pdbx_seq_one_letter_code
_entity_poly.pdbx_strand_id
1 'polypeptide(L)'
;MSPAAPNLAWTAFGVLGTLVVTAASWELLRQIAPTVADRAGYVGLFAVFGQVLDGVSTLIGVDALSLAERVPLSRAILGVAAELPTAPLFGTGWLFVLVKLGLALAVVVAVADLRGADDDYRRGVLLAAGLVGLIPGLSNLWLYATV
;
A
#
# COMPACT_ATOMS: atom_id res chain seq x y z
N MET A 1 1.11 -19.11 29.97
CA MET A 1 1.15 -19.11 28.50
C MET A 1 2.53 -18.62 28.09
N SER A 2 3.36 -19.48 27.48
CA SER A 2 4.60 -19.03 26.85
C SER A 2 4.28 -18.02 25.76
N PRO A 3 5.04 -16.92 25.58
CA PRO A 3 4.84 -16.05 24.43
C PRO A 3 4.99 -16.91 23.16
N ALA A 4 3.97 -16.89 22.30
CA ALA A 4 4.09 -17.50 20.98
C ALA A 4 5.30 -16.87 20.29
N ALA A 5 6.14 -17.69 19.65
CA ALA A 5 7.23 -17.16 18.85
C ALA A 5 6.62 -16.25 17.78
N PRO A 6 7.13 -15.01 17.59
CA PRO A 6 6.54 -14.08 16.65
C PRO A 6 6.50 -14.71 15.26
N ASN A 7 5.36 -14.62 14.57
CA ASN A 7 5.23 -15.15 13.22
C ASN A 7 5.90 -14.23 12.18
N LEU A 8 7.23 -14.18 12.26
CA LEU A 8 8.09 -13.32 11.44
C LEU A 8 8.01 -13.65 9.95
N ALA A 9 7.52 -14.85 9.58
CA ALA A 9 7.37 -15.24 8.19
C ALA A 9 6.37 -14.35 7.47
N TRP A 10 5.19 -14.10 8.05
CA TRP A 10 4.18 -13.22 7.43
C TRP A 10 4.62 -11.77 7.39
N THR A 11 5.32 -11.29 8.43
CA THR A 11 5.95 -9.96 8.40
C THR A 11 6.96 -9.86 7.26
N ALA A 12 7.81 -10.87 7.08
CA ALA A 12 8.78 -10.90 5.99
C ALA A 12 8.09 -10.94 4.62
N PHE A 13 7.06 -11.76 4.44
CA PHE A 13 6.28 -11.80 3.20
C PHE A 13 5.60 -10.47 2.89
N GLY A 14 5.03 -9.81 3.90
CA GLY A 14 4.42 -8.49 3.74
C GLY A 14 5.45 -7.43 3.28
N VAL A 15 6.62 -7.41 3.91
CA VAL A 15 7.71 -6.49 3.51
C VAL A 15 8.23 -6.82 2.12
N LEU A 16 8.51 -8.08 1.81
CA LEU A 16 9.01 -8.50 0.50
C LEU A 16 8.00 -8.20 -0.61
N GLY A 17 6.71 -8.52 -0.40
CA GLY A 17 5.64 -8.20 -1.33
C GLY A 17 5.53 -6.69 -1.56
N THR A 18 5.64 -5.89 -0.50
CA THR A 18 5.63 -4.43 -0.59
C THR A 18 6.78 -3.90 -1.42
N LEU A 19 8.01 -4.39 -1.18
CA LEU A 19 9.19 -3.99 -1.92
C LEU A 19 9.07 -4.34 -3.40
N VAL A 20 8.60 -5.55 -3.72
CA VAL A 20 8.41 -6.00 -5.12
C VAL A 20 7.38 -5.15 -5.84
N VAL A 21 6.19 -4.97 -5.26
CA VAL A 21 5.11 -4.19 -5.89
C VAL A 21 5.51 -2.72 -6.04
N THR A 22 6.18 -2.15 -5.03
CA THR A 22 6.68 -0.77 -5.08
C THR A 22 7.75 -0.60 -6.15
N ALA A 23 8.75 -1.50 -6.21
CA ALA A 23 9.81 -1.43 -7.21
C ALA A 23 9.24 -1.57 -8.63
N ALA A 24 8.37 -2.56 -8.85
CA ALA A 24 7.76 -2.79 -10.16
C ALA A 24 6.89 -1.60 -10.61
N SER A 25 6.05 -1.07 -9.73
CA SER A 25 5.18 0.06 -10.07
C SER A 25 5.95 1.37 -10.25
N TRP A 26 6.98 1.62 -9.44
CA TRP A 26 7.81 2.81 -9.59
C TRP A 26 8.64 2.77 -10.87
N GLU A 27 9.21 1.61 -11.19
CA GLU A 27 9.96 1.42 -12.43
C GLU A 27 9.06 1.59 -13.66
N LEU A 28 7.84 1.03 -13.62
CA LEU A 28 6.85 1.29 -14.66
C LEU A 28 6.53 2.78 -14.78
N LEU A 29 6.33 3.49 -13.66
CA LEU A 29 6.10 4.95 -13.67
C LEU A 29 7.26 5.71 -14.31
N ARG A 30 8.51 5.35 -13.98
CA ARG A 30 9.71 5.96 -14.59
C ARG A 30 9.77 5.77 -16.10
N GLN A 31 9.30 4.62 -16.59
CA GLN A 31 9.28 4.32 -18.02
C GLN A 31 8.18 5.07 -18.76
N ILE A 32 6.97 5.15 -18.19
CA ILE A 32 5.81 5.75 -18.86
C ILE A 32 5.70 7.27 -18.66
N ALA A 33 6.20 7.79 -17.54
CA ALA A 33 6.08 9.19 -17.13
C ALA A 33 7.36 9.67 -16.40
N PRO A 34 8.52 9.68 -17.07
CA PRO A 34 9.81 9.99 -16.44
C PRO A 34 9.82 11.35 -15.74
N THR A 35 9.25 12.39 -16.37
CA THR A 35 9.17 13.73 -15.78
C THR A 35 8.38 13.76 -14.45
N VAL A 36 7.34 12.94 -14.31
CA VAL A 36 6.56 12.83 -13.06
C VAL A 36 7.42 12.18 -11.99
N ALA A 37 8.07 11.06 -12.33
CA ALA A 37 8.93 10.34 -11.40
C ALA A 37 10.11 11.19 -10.93
N ASP A 38 10.73 11.97 -11.84
CA ASP A 38 11.84 12.86 -11.52
C ASP A 38 11.42 13.99 -10.58
N ARG A 39 10.25 14.61 -10.81
CA ARG A 39 9.72 15.67 -9.95
C ARG A 39 9.34 15.16 -8.55
N ALA A 40 8.72 13.99 -8.49
CA ALA A 40 8.28 13.40 -7.22
C ALA A 40 9.46 12.82 -6.41
N GLY A 41 10.48 12.31 -7.12
CA GLY A 41 11.71 11.79 -6.54
C GLY A 41 11.48 10.72 -5.47
N TYR A 42 12.38 10.66 -4.48
CA TYR A 42 12.29 9.69 -3.39
C TYR A 42 11.06 9.86 -2.49
N VAL A 43 10.50 11.07 -2.41
CA VAL A 43 9.29 11.32 -1.62
C VAL A 43 8.05 10.73 -2.30
N GLY A 44 7.99 10.79 -3.63
CA GLY A 44 6.98 10.07 -4.41
C GLY A 44 7.11 8.55 -4.26
N LEU A 45 8.34 8.03 -4.33
CA LEU A 45 8.59 6.60 -4.09
C LEU A 45 8.15 6.18 -2.69
N PHE A 46 8.41 7.00 -1.67
CA PHE A 46 7.93 6.77 -0.31
C PHE A 46 6.40 6.79 -0.22
N ALA A 47 5.73 7.70 -0.94
CA ALA A 47 4.27 7.76 -0.99
C ALA A 47 3.67 6.46 -1.54
N VAL A 48 4.25 5.93 -2.63
CA VAL A 48 3.87 4.62 -3.20
C VAL A 48 4.15 3.50 -2.20
N PHE A 49 5.35 3.45 -1.63
CA PHE A 49 5.73 2.44 -0.65
C PHE A 49 4.75 2.36 0.53
N GLY A 50 4.40 3.50 1.14
CA GLY A 50 3.51 3.54 2.28
C GLY A 50 2.12 3.01 1.97
N GLN A 51 1.54 3.39 0.83
CA GLN A 51 0.22 2.90 0.42
C GLN A 51 0.26 1.42 0.01
N VAL A 52 1.32 0.98 -0.66
CA VAL A 52 1.51 -0.44 -1.02
C VAL A 52 1.68 -1.29 0.24
N LEU A 53 2.40 -0.81 1.26
CA LEU A 53 2.55 -1.53 2.53
C LEU A 53 1.20 -1.77 3.20
N ASP A 54 0.35 -0.74 3.23
CA ASP A 54 -1.03 -0.86 3.72
C ASP A 54 -1.80 -1.92 2.92
N GLY A 55 -1.81 -1.80 1.59
CA GLY A 55 -2.52 -2.71 0.71
C GLY A 55 -2.08 -4.17 0.89
N VAL A 56 -0.77 -4.42 0.82
CA VAL A 56 -0.19 -5.77 0.90
C VAL A 56 -0.40 -6.38 2.29
N SER A 57 -0.22 -5.59 3.35
CA SER A 57 -0.49 -6.08 4.70
C SER A 57 -1.99 -6.36 4.88
N THR A 58 -2.92 -5.46 4.56
CA THR A 58 -4.35 -5.78 4.68
C THR A 58 -4.74 -7.03 3.90
N LEU A 59 -4.19 -7.25 2.70
CA LEU A 59 -4.38 -8.49 1.94
C LEU A 59 -3.93 -9.73 2.73
N ILE A 60 -2.70 -9.74 3.25
CA ILE A 60 -2.18 -10.87 4.03
C ILE A 60 -3.01 -11.07 5.31
N GLY A 61 -3.35 -9.99 5.99
CA GLY A 61 -4.14 -10.02 7.21
C GLY A 61 -5.50 -10.70 6.99
N VAL A 62 -6.21 -10.30 5.92
CA VAL A 62 -7.55 -10.83 5.62
C VAL A 62 -7.48 -12.24 5.03
N ASP A 63 -6.73 -12.42 3.94
CA ASP A 63 -6.81 -13.65 3.14
C ASP A 63 -5.95 -14.79 3.70
N ALA A 64 -4.82 -14.50 4.38
CA ALA A 64 -3.93 -15.53 4.92
C ALA A 64 -4.09 -15.74 6.43
N LEU A 65 -4.40 -14.69 7.17
CA LEU A 65 -4.50 -14.73 8.64
C LEU A 65 -5.94 -14.63 9.17
N SER A 66 -6.94 -14.48 8.29
CA SER A 66 -8.35 -14.35 8.67
C SER A 66 -8.63 -13.23 9.68
N LEU A 67 -7.81 -12.18 9.67
CA LEU A 67 -7.99 -11.00 10.50
C LEU A 67 -9.13 -10.14 9.94
N ALA A 68 -9.99 -9.64 10.82
CA ALA A 68 -11.08 -8.75 10.44
C ALA A 68 -10.55 -7.34 10.14
N GLU A 69 -10.85 -6.82 8.95
CA GLU A 69 -10.66 -5.41 8.61
C GLU A 69 -11.69 -4.54 9.36
N ARG A 70 -11.25 -3.45 9.98
CA ARG A 70 -12.09 -2.61 10.85
C ARG A 70 -12.52 -1.32 10.16
N VAL A 71 -11.74 -0.84 9.19
CA VAL A 71 -12.00 0.40 8.47
C VAL A 71 -13.18 0.20 7.50
N PRO A 72 -14.29 0.96 7.64
CA PRO A 72 -15.49 0.75 6.81
C PRO A 72 -15.24 0.81 5.30
N LEU A 73 -14.42 1.77 4.86
CA LEU A 73 -14.08 1.92 3.45
C LEU A 73 -13.28 0.73 2.92
N SER A 74 -12.27 0.27 3.66
CA SER A 74 -11.50 -0.92 3.30
C SER A 74 -12.40 -2.15 3.21
N ARG A 75 -13.30 -2.36 4.18
CA ARG A 75 -14.28 -3.45 4.14
C ARG A 75 -15.21 -3.38 2.93
N ALA A 76 -15.64 -2.19 2.53
CA ALA A 76 -16.48 -2.05 1.34
C ALA A 76 -15.74 -2.51 0.08
N ILE A 77 -14.46 -2.14 -0.07
CA ILE A 77 -13.61 -2.56 -1.19
C ILE A 77 -13.42 -4.09 -1.17
N LEU A 78 -13.10 -4.67 -0.02
CA LEU A 78 -12.96 -6.13 0.14
C LEU A 78 -14.27 -6.87 -0.15
N GLY A 79 -15.41 -6.29 0.26
CA GLY A 79 -16.74 -6.83 -0.02
C GLY A 79 -17.05 -6.87 -1.52
N VAL A 80 -16.72 -5.80 -2.25
CA VAL A 80 -16.83 -5.81 -3.73
C VAL A 80 -15.97 -6.92 -4.33
N ALA A 81 -14.73 -7.09 -3.85
CA ALA A 81 -13.85 -8.15 -4.35
C ALA A 81 -14.42 -9.56 -4.08
N ALA A 82 -15.12 -9.76 -2.96
CA ALA A 82 -15.75 -11.02 -2.59
C ALA A 82 -16.92 -11.41 -3.50
N GLU A 83 -17.59 -10.42 -4.11
CA GLU A 83 -18.69 -10.64 -5.05
C GLU A 83 -18.21 -10.96 -6.48
N LEU A 84 -16.91 -10.76 -6.76
CA LEU A 84 -16.34 -11.01 -8.09
C LEU A 84 -16.04 -12.51 -8.30
N PRO A 85 -16.15 -13.02 -9.54
CA PRO A 85 -15.78 -14.41 -9.88
C PRO A 85 -14.32 -14.75 -9.60
N THR A 86 -13.47 -13.74 -9.37
CA THR A 86 -12.06 -13.85 -9.02
C THR A 86 -11.82 -14.23 -7.56
N ALA A 87 -12.81 -14.08 -6.67
CA ALA A 87 -12.65 -14.30 -5.23
C ALA A 87 -12.11 -15.70 -4.88
N PRO A 88 -12.56 -16.80 -5.50
CA PRO A 88 -12.02 -18.14 -5.21
C PRO A 88 -10.56 -18.34 -5.64
N LEU A 89 -10.05 -17.51 -6.56
CA LEU A 89 -8.71 -17.64 -7.13
C LEU A 89 -7.68 -16.73 -6.45
N PHE A 90 -8.07 -15.50 -6.14
CA PHE A 90 -7.16 -14.45 -5.68
C PHE A 90 -7.48 -13.92 -4.28
N GLY A 91 -8.50 -14.47 -3.62
CA GLY A 91 -9.02 -13.91 -2.37
C GLY A 91 -9.70 -12.56 -2.59
N THR A 92 -9.76 -11.76 -1.53
CA THR A 92 -10.47 -10.48 -1.53
C THR A 92 -9.54 -9.27 -1.44
N GLY A 93 -8.33 -9.46 -0.91
CA GLY A 93 -7.38 -8.37 -0.64
C GLY A 93 -6.74 -7.76 -1.89
N TRP A 94 -6.69 -8.49 -3.02
CA TRP A 94 -6.03 -8.01 -4.24
C TRP A 94 -6.61 -6.68 -4.74
N LEU A 95 -7.93 -6.50 -4.66
CA LEU A 95 -8.58 -5.26 -5.12
C LEU A 95 -8.15 -4.08 -4.25
N PHE A 96 -7.99 -4.30 -2.94
CA PHE A 96 -7.52 -3.27 -2.02
C PHE A 96 -6.09 -2.83 -2.34
N VAL A 97 -5.19 -3.78 -2.68
CA VAL A 97 -3.83 -3.47 -3.15
C VAL A 97 -3.88 -2.59 -4.40
N LEU A 98 -4.71 -2.94 -5.38
CA LEU A 98 -4.84 -2.16 -6.62
C LEU A 98 -5.38 -0.75 -6.36
N VAL A 99 -6.38 -0.61 -5.48
CA VAL A 99 -6.93 0.71 -5.11
C VAL A 99 -5.85 1.57 -4.44
N LYS A 100 -5.09 0.99 -3.50
CA LYS A 100 -4.00 1.68 -2.81
C LYS A 100 -2.89 2.12 -3.76
N LEU A 101 -2.47 1.22 -4.65
CA LEU A 101 -1.47 1.51 -5.66
C LEU A 101 -1.94 2.59 -6.63
N GLY A 102 -3.17 2.46 -7.15
CA GLY A 102 -3.78 3.43 -8.05
C GLY A 102 -3.89 4.81 -7.40
N LEU A 103 -4.35 4.87 -6.14
CA LEU A 103 -4.41 6.11 -5.37
C LEU A 103 -3.02 6.74 -5.22
N ALA A 104 -2.01 5.96 -4.85
CA ALA A 104 -0.66 6.47 -4.67
C ALA A 104 -0.07 7.05 -5.95
N LEU A 105 -0.20 6.33 -7.07
CA LEU A 105 0.27 6.79 -8.38
C LEU A 105 -0.52 8.02 -8.86
N ALA A 106 -1.83 8.06 -8.63
CA ALA A 106 -2.66 9.22 -8.96
C ALA A 106 -2.24 10.46 -8.15
N VAL A 107 -1.95 10.30 -6.85
CA VAL A 107 -1.44 11.40 -6.02
C VAL A 107 -0.07 11.87 -6.52
N VAL A 108 0.84 10.96 -6.85
CA VAL A 108 2.17 11.30 -7.39
C VAL A 108 2.04 12.12 -8.68
N VAL A 109 1.19 11.67 -9.62
CA VAL A 109 0.94 12.39 -10.88
C VAL A 109 0.29 13.76 -10.61
N ALA A 110 -0.75 13.81 -9.78
CA ALA A 110 -1.47 15.05 -9.49
C ALA A 110 -0.58 16.09 -8.82
N VAL A 111 0.29 15.68 -7.89
CA VAL A 111 1.23 16.58 -7.22
C VAL A 111 2.33 17.05 -8.17
N ALA A 112 2.81 16.19 -9.07
CA ALA A 112 3.83 16.55 -10.05
C ALA A 112 3.35 17.62 -11.05
N ASP A 113 2.05 17.69 -11.30
CA ASP A 113 1.41 18.67 -12.20
C ASP A 113 0.73 19.84 -11.46
N LEU A 114 0.83 19.89 -10.13
CA LEU A 114 0.20 20.92 -9.31
C LEU A 114 0.81 22.29 -9.60
N ARG A 115 0.07 23.16 -10.30
CA ARG A 115 0.52 24.50 -10.68
C ARG A 115 0.56 25.43 -9.47
N GLY A 116 1.60 26.26 -9.39
CA GLY A 116 1.73 27.28 -8.34
C GLY A 116 2.17 26.77 -6.96
N ALA A 117 2.26 25.45 -6.77
CA ALA A 117 2.90 24.89 -5.58
C ALA A 117 4.42 25.07 -5.65
N ASP A 118 5.05 25.30 -4.50
CA ASP A 118 6.49 25.15 -4.35
C ASP A 118 6.86 23.68 -4.05
N ASP A 119 8.16 23.39 -4.01
CA ASP A 119 8.65 22.03 -3.83
C ASP A 119 8.37 21.49 -2.43
N ASP A 120 8.37 22.33 -1.41
CA ASP A 120 8.13 21.91 -0.02
C ASP A 120 6.67 21.51 0.18
N TYR A 121 5.72 22.25 -0.42
CA TYR A 121 4.32 21.86 -0.43
C TYR A 121 4.11 20.51 -1.12
N ARG A 122 4.71 20.32 -2.31
CA ARG A 122 4.62 19.03 -3.04
C ARG A 122 5.16 17.88 -2.20
N ARG A 123 6.35 18.05 -1.60
CA ARG A 123 6.95 17.05 -0.71
C ARG A 123 6.07 16.79 0.51
N GLY A 124 5.49 17.82 1.11
CA GLY A 124 4.58 17.70 2.24
C GLY A 124 3.36 16.83 1.93
N VAL A 125 2.72 17.05 0.77
CA VAL A 125 1.57 16.23 0.33
C VAL A 125 1.99 14.77 0.09
N LEU A 126 3.13 14.53 -0.56
CA LEU A 126 3.63 13.18 -0.83
C LEU A 126 4.03 12.45 0.47
N LEU A 127 4.66 13.14 1.42
CA LEU A 127 4.97 12.61 2.74
C LEU A 127 3.69 12.23 3.49
N ALA A 128 2.69 13.12 3.51
CA ALA A 128 1.40 12.83 4.14
C ALA A 128 0.73 11.62 3.49
N ALA A 129 0.72 11.54 2.15
CA ALA A 129 0.17 10.39 1.43
C ALA A 129 0.90 9.09 1.77
N GLY A 130 2.23 9.10 1.89
CA GLY A 130 2.99 7.93 2.34
C GLY A 130 2.64 7.52 3.77
N LEU A 131 2.61 8.48 4.71
CA LEU A 131 2.32 8.22 6.12
C LEU A 131 0.90 7.68 6.34
N VAL A 132 -0.09 8.15 5.57
CA VAL A 132 -1.48 7.66 5.65
C VAL A 132 -1.58 6.15 5.37
N GLY A 133 -0.74 5.61 4.48
CA GLY A 133 -0.65 4.17 4.24
C GLY A 133 0.32 3.46 5.20
N LEU A 134 1.47 4.08 5.46
CA LEU A 134 2.52 3.50 6.30
C LEU A 134 2.00 3.16 7.71
N ILE A 135 1.20 4.04 8.31
CA ILE A 135 0.70 3.86 9.69
C ILE A 135 -0.17 2.59 9.81
N PRO A 136 -1.26 2.42 9.05
CA PRO A 136 -2.01 1.16 9.04
C PRO A 136 -1.15 -0.05 8.66
N GLY A 137 -0.27 0.08 7.66
CA GLY A 137 0.59 -1.01 7.21
C GLY A 137 1.52 -1.54 8.31
N LEU A 138 2.17 -0.63 9.05
CA LEU A 138 2.99 -0.99 10.21
C LEU A 138 2.16 -1.58 11.35
N SER A 139 0.95 -1.07 11.57
CA SER A 139 0.03 -1.65 12.57
C SER A 139 -0.31 -3.11 12.23
N ASN A 140 -0.54 -3.43 10.96
CA ASN A 140 -0.80 -4.80 10.50
C ASN A 140 0.44 -5.69 10.67
N LEU A 141 1.63 -5.22 10.28
CA LEU A 141 2.87 -5.99 10.46
C LEU A 141 3.14 -6.28 11.95
N TRP A 142 2.83 -5.34 12.84
CA TRP A 142 2.92 -5.54 14.27
C TRP A 142 1.95 -6.62 14.75
N LEU A 143 0.69 -6.61 14.27
CA LEU A 143 -0.28 -7.65 14.60
C LEU A 143 0.23 -9.05 14.21
N TYR A 144 0.88 -9.21 13.05
CA TYR A 144 1.43 -10.52 12.62
C TYR A 144 2.48 -11.06 13.56
N ALA A 145 3.32 -10.18 14.10
CA ALA A 145 4.35 -10.58 15.06
C ALA A 145 3.76 -11.03 16.41
N THR A 146 2.48 -10.77 16.66
CA THR A 146 1.80 -11.08 17.92
C THR A 146 0.79 -12.22 17.85
N VAL A 147 0.47 -12.71 16.64
CA VAL A 147 -0.48 -13.82 16.41
C VAL A 147 0.22 -15.14 16.12
#